data_AF-A0A974YQ40-F1
#
_entry.id   AF-A0A974YQ40-F1
#
_cell.length_a   1.000
_cell.length_b   1.000
_cell.length_c   1.000
_cell.angle_alpha   90.00
_cell.angle_beta   90.00
_cell.angle_gamma   90.00
#
_symmetry.space_group_name_H-M   'P 1'
#
loop_
_entity.id
_entity.type
_entity.pdbx_description
1 polymer ?
#
loop_
_entity_poly.entity_id
_entity_poly.type
_entity_poly.pdbx_seq_one_letter_code
_entity_poly.pdbx_strand_id
1 'polypeptide(L)'
;MSTVSALQLGFPEEQPPEPDVRAQLERILNSRDFNTPSRSRQFLKYIIEETLQGRADRIKAFSIALEVFGRDGSFDAQNDPVVRIEAGRLRRELERYYLLSGSRDPILIGIPRGGYVPQFTWTSHNREPELEADDTLPSDGTVPPASSKLRQVVAWVGVSRAPQSCCSMCPGV
;
A
#
# COMPACT_ATOMS: atom_id res chain seq x y z
N MET A 1 34.68 2.68 -24.71
CA MET A 1 33.69 2.78 -25.79
C MET A 1 32.95 1.47 -25.89
N SER A 2 31.70 1.42 -25.44
CA SER A 2 30.66 0.50 -25.90
C SER A 2 29.39 0.82 -25.11
N THR A 3 28.60 1.69 -25.73
CA THR A 3 27.20 1.95 -25.43
C THR A 3 26.38 0.68 -25.65
N VAL A 4 25.61 0.26 -24.65
CA VAL A 4 24.49 -0.67 -24.82
C VAL A 4 23.32 -0.09 -24.02
N SER A 5 22.53 0.76 -24.68
CA SER A 5 21.25 0.41 -25.31
C SER A 5 20.13 0.33 -24.27
N ALA A 6 19.61 1.52 -23.95
CA ALA A 6 18.29 1.69 -23.38
C ALA A 6 17.24 1.27 -24.42
N LEU A 7 16.44 0.26 -24.12
CA LEU A 7 15.08 0.03 -24.65
C LEU A 7 14.49 -1.22 -23.98
N GLN A 8 13.70 -1.00 -22.93
CA GLN A 8 12.46 -1.73 -22.72
C GLN A 8 11.48 -0.80 -22.00
N LEU A 9 10.40 -0.46 -22.71
CA LEU A 9 9.35 0.45 -22.29
C LEU A 9 8.50 -0.16 -21.17
N GLY A 10 8.28 0.64 -20.13
CA GLY A 10 7.30 0.46 -19.09
C GLY A 10 7.56 1.54 -18.06
N PHE A 11 6.71 2.57 -18.02
CA PHE A 11 6.80 3.65 -17.05
C PHE A 11 7.15 3.07 -15.67
N PRO A 12 8.21 3.52 -14.98
CA PRO A 12 8.37 3.15 -13.58
C PRO A 12 7.07 3.61 -12.93
N GLU A 13 6.30 2.67 -12.40
CA GLU A 13 5.22 2.99 -11.49
C GLU A 13 5.94 3.60 -10.29
N GLU A 14 6.12 4.92 -10.33
CA GLU A 14 7.08 5.65 -9.53
C GLU A 14 6.66 5.50 -8.08
N GLN A 15 7.28 4.56 -7.38
CA GLN A 15 6.95 4.32 -5.98
C GLN A 15 7.21 5.62 -5.23
N PRO A 16 6.27 6.08 -4.38
CA PRO A 16 6.48 7.30 -3.64
C PRO A 16 7.80 7.22 -2.85
N PRO A 17 8.58 8.30 -2.80
CA PRO A 17 9.87 8.28 -2.13
C PRO A 17 9.66 8.03 -0.63
N GLU A 18 10.62 7.37 0.00
CA GLU A 18 10.58 7.01 1.43
C GLU A 18 10.13 8.15 2.38
N PRO A 19 10.60 9.42 2.24
CA PRO A 19 10.13 10.50 3.09
C PRO A 19 8.62 10.73 3.02
N ASP A 20 8.01 10.62 1.83
CA ASP A 20 6.59 10.86 1.65
C ASP A 20 5.76 9.70 2.23
N VAL A 21 6.24 8.46 2.08
CA VAL A 21 5.62 7.29 2.71
C VAL A 21 5.65 7.42 4.23
N ARG A 22 6.78 7.87 4.81
CA ARG A 22 6.89 8.08 6.26
C ARG A 22 5.99 9.21 6.73
N ALA A 23 5.89 10.31 5.98
CA ALA A 23 4.94 11.38 6.26
C ALA A 23 3.48 10.87 6.24
N GLN A 24 3.15 10.00 5.27
CA GLN A 24 1.82 9.39 5.19
C GLN A 24 1.54 8.44 6.36
N LEU A 25 2.52 7.64 6.78
CA LEU A 25 2.40 6.81 7.98
C LEU A 25 2.10 7.67 9.21
N GLU A 26 2.83 8.77 9.42
CA GLU A 26 2.59 9.67 10.54
C GLU A 26 1.19 10.31 10.47
N ARG A 27 0.68 10.67 9.28
CA ARG A 27 -0.71 11.14 9.12
C ARG A 27 -1.72 10.09 9.59
N ILE A 28 -1.56 8.85 9.16
CA ILE A 28 -2.44 7.73 9.55
C ILE A 28 -2.40 7.53 11.06
N LEU A 29 -1.20 7.46 11.65
CA LEU A 29 -1.03 7.22 13.09
C LEU A 29 -1.60 8.36 13.94
N ASN A 30 -1.54 9.60 13.48
CA ASN A 30 -2.07 10.75 14.21
C ASN A 30 -3.56 11.02 13.96
N SER A 31 -4.18 10.27 13.05
CA SER A 31 -5.60 10.42 12.74
C SER A 31 -6.52 9.86 13.83
N ARG A 32 -7.62 10.57 14.09
CA ARG A 32 -8.68 10.15 15.01
C ARG A 32 -9.48 8.97 14.46
N ASP A 33 -9.56 8.84 13.14
CA ASP A 33 -10.30 7.78 12.47
C ASP A 33 -9.53 6.46 12.38
N PHE A 34 -8.25 6.47 12.76
CA PHE A 34 -7.41 5.29 12.86
C PHE A 34 -7.37 4.77 14.31
N ASN A 35 -8.51 4.29 14.80
CA ASN A 35 -8.69 3.85 16.18
C ASN A 35 -8.27 2.38 16.38
N THR A 36 -6.96 2.12 16.25
CA THR A 36 -6.36 0.81 16.42
C THR A 36 -5.47 0.76 17.68
N PRO A 37 -5.38 -0.38 18.39
CA PRO A 37 -4.56 -0.49 19.59
C PRO A 37 -3.07 -0.29 19.29
N SER A 38 -2.30 0.02 20.33
CA SER A 38 -0.84 0.30 20.24
C SER A 38 -0.07 -0.76 19.45
N ARG A 39 -0.43 -2.03 19.65
CA ARG A 39 0.19 -3.17 18.99
C ARG A 39 -0.06 -3.22 17.48
N SER A 40 -1.25 -2.88 17.00
CA SER A 40 -1.52 -2.81 15.55
C SER A 40 -0.83 -1.60 14.91
N ARG A 41 -0.65 -0.51 15.66
CA ARG A 41 0.17 0.65 15.24
C ARG A 41 1.64 0.28 15.10
N GLN A 42 2.18 -0.46 16.07
CA GLN A 42 3.54 -1.02 16.01
C GLN A 42 3.70 -1.96 14.81
N PHE A 43 2.71 -2.80 14.55
CA PHE A 43 2.73 -3.69 13.39
C PHE A 43 2.79 -2.89 12.08
N LEU A 44 1.93 -1.89 11.90
CA LEU A 44 1.95 -1.02 10.71
C LEU A 44 3.30 -0.32 10.53
N LYS A 45 3.83 0.25 11.61
CA LYS A 45 5.13 0.93 11.59
C LYS A 45 6.26 -0.03 11.20
N TYR A 46 6.28 -1.21 11.81
CA TYR A 46 7.29 -2.23 11.54
C TYR A 46 7.32 -2.64 10.06
N ILE A 47 6.17 -3.01 9.48
CA ILE A 47 6.15 -3.48 8.08
C ILE A 47 6.52 -2.39 7.08
N ILE A 48 6.16 -1.13 7.36
CA ILE A 48 6.52 -0.01 6.48
C ILE A 48 8.01 0.28 6.60
N GLU A 49 8.55 0.42 7.80
CA GLU A 49 9.98 0.73 7.98
C GLU A 49 10.88 -0.40 7.44
N GLU A 50 10.52 -1.67 7.60
CA GLU A 50 11.26 -2.78 6.98
C GLU A 50 11.19 -2.75 5.46
N THR A 51 10.06 -2.34 4.89
CA THR A 51 9.91 -2.21 3.43
C THR A 51 10.73 -1.04 2.89
N LEU A 52 10.70 0.12 3.55
CA LEU A 52 11.49 1.29 3.19
C LEU A 52 12.99 0.99 3.29
N GLN A 53 13.42 0.17 4.25
CA GLN A 53 14.82 -0.24 4.37
C GLN A 53 15.24 -1.36 3.38
N GLY A 54 14.38 -1.71 2.41
CA GLY A 54 14.66 -2.75 1.41
C GLY A 54 14.67 -4.17 1.99
N ARG A 55 14.10 -4.39 3.17
CA ARG A 55 14.08 -5.69 3.87
C ARG A 55 12.71 -6.35 3.83
N ALA A 56 11.93 -6.11 2.78
CA ALA A 56 10.59 -6.67 2.60
C ALA A 56 10.56 -8.21 2.72
N ASP A 57 11.62 -8.92 2.30
CA ASP A 57 11.74 -10.38 2.41
C ASP A 57 11.74 -10.91 3.86
N ARG A 58 12.06 -10.04 4.83
CA ARG A 58 12.02 -10.37 6.27
C ARG A 58 10.63 -10.25 6.86
N ILE A 59 9.67 -9.65 6.14
CA ILE A 59 8.31 -9.43 6.62
C ILE A 59 7.49 -10.73 6.49
N LYS A 60 7.86 -11.72 7.31
CA LYS A 60 7.19 -13.01 7.44
C LYS A 60 6.42 -13.06 8.75
N ALA A 61 5.41 -13.93 8.81
CA ALA A 61 4.59 -14.10 10.02
C ALA A 61 5.44 -14.36 11.27
N PHE A 62 6.48 -15.19 11.13
CA PHE A 62 7.41 -15.50 12.22
C PHE A 62 8.14 -14.24 12.74
N SER A 63 8.80 -13.48 11.87
CA SER A 63 9.53 -12.27 12.27
C SER A 63 8.61 -11.23 12.93
N ILE A 64 7.40 -11.04 12.38
CA ILE A 64 6.40 -10.15 12.98
C ILE A 64 5.99 -10.64 14.38
N ALA A 65 5.77 -11.95 14.55
CA ALA A 65 5.39 -12.55 15.83
C ALA A 65 6.44 -12.29 16.91
N LEU A 66 7.72 -12.46 16.59
CA LEU A 66 8.81 -12.22 17.52
C LEU A 66 8.99 -10.73 17.80
N GLU A 67 9.18 -9.92 16.75
CA GLU A 67 9.63 -8.53 16.87
C GLU A 67 8.52 -7.56 17.29
N VAL A 68 7.27 -7.82 16.90
CA VAL A 68 6.12 -6.94 17.21
C VAL A 68 5.24 -7.52 18.31
N PHE A 69 4.96 -8.82 18.26
CA PHE A 69 4.06 -9.46 19.21
C PHE A 69 4.75 -10.05 20.44
N GLY A 70 6.09 -10.03 20.48
CA GLY A 70 6.87 -10.53 21.61
C GLY A 70 6.71 -12.04 21.82
N ARG A 71 6.42 -12.78 20.74
CA ARG A 71 6.41 -14.25 20.79
C ARG A 71 7.83 -14.77 20.85
N ASP A 72 7.99 -15.99 21.36
CA ASP A 72 9.26 -16.69 21.39
C ASP A 72 9.47 -17.51 20.11
N GLY A 73 10.63 -18.17 20.01
CA GLY A 73 10.97 -19.03 18.89
C GLY A 73 10.11 -20.28 18.73
N SER A 74 9.18 -20.56 19.66
CA SER A 74 8.22 -21.66 19.53
C SER A 74 6.97 -21.28 18.73
N PHE A 75 6.87 -20.02 18.29
CA PHE A 75 5.77 -19.54 17.48
C PHE A 75 5.60 -20.34 16.18
N ASP A 76 4.42 -20.92 16.03
CA ASP A 76 3.98 -21.57 14.80
C ASP A 76 2.86 -20.78 14.14
N ALA A 77 3.15 -20.24 12.96
CA ALA A 77 2.21 -19.45 12.20
C ALA A 77 0.95 -20.23 11.78
N GLN A 78 0.97 -21.58 11.73
CA GLN A 78 -0.19 -22.42 11.42
C GLN A 78 -1.17 -22.51 12.60
N ASN A 79 -0.62 -22.65 13.81
CA ASN A 79 -1.39 -22.89 15.04
C ASN A 79 -1.71 -21.61 15.83
N ASP A 80 -0.87 -20.56 15.74
CA ASP A 80 -1.16 -19.25 16.34
C ASP A 80 -1.56 -18.23 15.25
N PRO A 81 -2.86 -17.86 15.17
CA PRO A 81 -3.36 -16.95 14.16
C PRO A 81 -3.13 -15.47 14.50
N VAL A 82 -2.44 -15.12 15.60
CA VAL A 82 -2.31 -13.72 16.08
C VAL A 82 -1.90 -12.74 14.97
N VAL A 83 -0.88 -13.07 14.19
CA VAL A 83 -0.39 -12.21 13.10
C VAL A 83 -1.43 -12.09 11.97
N ARG A 84 -2.11 -13.19 11.65
CA ARG A 84 -3.13 -13.23 10.59
C ARG A 84 -4.37 -12.41 10.98
N ILE A 85 -4.80 -12.51 12.24
CA ILE A 85 -5.93 -11.75 12.79
C ILE A 85 -5.60 -10.25 12.82
N GLU A 86 -4.43 -9.88 13.33
CA GLU A 86 -4.03 -8.48 13.42
C GLU A 86 -3.80 -7.85 12.04
N ALA A 87 -3.27 -8.59 11.08
CA ALA A 87 -3.20 -8.13 9.69
C ALA A 87 -4.59 -7.90 9.10
N GLY A 88 -5.56 -8.75 9.43
CA GLY A 88 -6.96 -8.59 9.02
C GLY A 88 -7.60 -7.33 9.60
N ARG A 89 -7.37 -7.08 10.90
CA ARG A 89 -7.81 -5.84 11.57
C ARG A 89 -7.14 -4.61 10.96
N LEU A 90 -5.83 -4.65 10.75
CA LEU A 90 -5.08 -3.53 10.20
C LEU A 90 -5.56 -3.13 8.80
N ARG A 91 -5.86 -4.10 7.94
CA ARG A 91 -6.47 -3.84 6.61
C ARG A 91 -7.80 -3.09 6.72
N ARG A 92 -8.69 -3.55 7.60
CA ARG A 92 -10.01 -2.92 7.81
C ARG A 92 -9.89 -1.50 8.35
N GLU A 93 -8.96 -1.25 9.27
CA GLU A 93 -8.74 0.09 9.81
C GLU A 93 -8.10 1.03 8.79
N LEU A 94 -7.19 0.55 7.95
CA LEU A 94 -6.66 1.34 6.84
C LEU A 94 -7.76 1.70 5.82
N GLU A 95 -8.58 0.72 5.44
CA GLU A 95 -9.74 0.95 4.56
C GLU A 95 -10.67 2.02 5.16
N ARG A 96 -11.00 1.91 6.44
CA ARG A 96 -11.83 2.89 7.16
C ARG A 96 -11.20 4.28 7.16
N TYR A 97 -9.91 4.38 7.47
CA TYR A 97 -9.18 5.64 7.48
C TYR A 97 -9.26 6.35 6.11
N TYR A 98 -8.97 5.63 5.03
CA TYR A 98 -8.99 6.20 3.68
C TYR A 98 -10.41 6.55 3.19
N LEU A 99 -11.44 5.89 3.72
CA LEU A 99 -12.83 6.23 3.45
C LEU A 99 -13.30 7.51 4.18
N LEU A 100 -12.83 7.75 5.40
CA LEU A 100 -13.31 8.86 6.23
C LEU A 100 -12.46 10.13 6.08
N SER A 101 -11.14 10.00 6.21
CA SER A 101 -10.24 11.16 6.35
C SER A 101 -9.12 11.17 5.31
N GLY A 102 -8.63 10.00 4.89
CA GLY A 102 -7.51 9.89 3.95
C GLY A 102 -7.88 10.00 2.46
N SER A 103 -9.11 10.36 2.10
CA SER A 103 -9.57 10.34 0.70
C SER A 103 -8.79 11.28 -0.23
N ARG A 104 -8.18 12.33 0.32
CA ARG A 104 -7.36 13.31 -0.38
C ARG A 104 -5.87 13.16 -0.11
N ASP A 105 -5.47 12.14 0.62
CA ASP A 105 -4.06 11.91 0.91
C ASP A 105 -3.30 11.53 -0.36
N PRO A 106 -2.08 12.04 -0.57
CA PRO A 106 -1.33 11.85 -1.81
C PRO A 106 -0.85 10.40 -2.01
N ILE A 107 -0.76 9.62 -0.92
CA ILE A 107 -0.25 8.26 -0.94
C ILE A 107 -1.26 7.31 -0.30
N LEU A 108 -1.57 6.25 -1.03
CA LEU A 108 -2.32 5.12 -0.53
C LEU A 108 -1.35 4.02 -0.06
N ILE A 109 -1.55 3.59 1.19
CA ILE A 109 -0.82 2.48 1.80
C ILE A 109 -1.78 1.28 1.90
N GLY A 110 -1.51 0.25 1.12
CA GLY A 110 -2.30 -0.99 1.10
C GLY A 110 -1.52 -2.18 1.66
N ILE A 111 -2.22 -3.14 2.26
CA ILE A 111 -1.63 -4.42 2.68
C ILE A 111 -2.35 -5.57 1.95
N PRO A 112 -1.67 -6.29 1.04
CA PRO A 112 -2.30 -7.31 0.21
C PRO A 112 -2.81 -8.48 1.05
N ARG A 113 -3.83 -9.19 0.55
CA ARG A 113 -4.26 -10.46 1.15
C ARG A 113 -3.22 -11.54 0.90
N GLY A 114 -2.96 -12.39 1.91
CA GLY A 114 -1.97 -13.47 1.82
C GLY A 114 -0.53 -13.04 2.06
N GLY A 115 -0.25 -11.74 2.11
CA GLY A 115 1.07 -11.19 2.45
C GLY A 115 0.99 -10.14 3.55
N TYR A 116 2.17 -9.66 3.95
CA TYR A 116 2.33 -8.62 4.96
C TYR A 116 3.13 -7.41 4.46
N VAL A 117 3.76 -7.52 3.29
CA VAL A 117 4.52 -6.43 2.67
C VAL A 117 3.55 -5.36 2.18
N PRO A 118 3.61 -4.12 2.70
CA PRO A 118 2.77 -3.02 2.25
C PRO A 118 3.11 -2.61 0.81
N GLN A 119 2.11 -2.09 0.12
CA GLN A 119 2.23 -1.49 -1.20
C GLN A 119 1.93 0.00 -1.11
N PHE A 120 2.70 0.80 -1.84
CA PHE A 120 2.60 2.25 -1.86
C PHE A 120 2.25 2.71 -3.27
N THR A 121 1.21 3.54 -3.39
CA THR A 121 0.76 4.06 -4.68
C THR A 121 0.37 5.52 -4.55
N TRP A 122 0.72 6.33 -5.55
CA TRP A 122 0.22 7.70 -5.65
C TRP A 122 -1.29 7.71 -5.87
N THR A 123 -1.99 8.62 -5.18
CA THR A 123 -3.39 8.88 -5.49
C THR A 123 -3.46 9.94 -6.60
N SER A 124 -4.25 9.65 -7.64
CA SER A 124 -4.43 10.53 -8.79
C SER A 124 -5.18 11.84 -8.47
N HIS A 125 -5.65 12.03 -7.23
CA HIS A 125 -6.32 13.25 -6.79
C HIS A 125 -5.37 14.43 -6.60
N ASN A 126 -4.04 14.20 -6.65
CA ASN A 126 -3.03 15.27 -6.60
C ASN A 126 -2.35 15.52 -7.97
N ARG A 127 -2.79 14.86 -9.04
CA ARG A 127 -2.50 15.34 -10.39
C ARG A 127 -3.55 16.38 -10.69
N GLU A 128 -3.35 17.59 -10.16
CA GLU A 128 -4.13 18.75 -10.56
C GLU A 128 -4.20 18.72 -12.09
N PRO A 129 -5.40 18.64 -12.70
CA PRO A 129 -5.48 18.95 -14.09
C PRO A 129 -5.09 20.42 -14.15
N GLU A 130 -3.90 20.70 -14.67
CA GLU A 130 -3.55 21.99 -15.27
C GLU A 130 -4.55 22.23 -16.41
N LEU A 131 -5.80 22.48 -16.04
CA LEU A 131 -6.79 23.09 -16.91
C LEU A 131 -6.46 24.56 -16.77
N GLU A 132 -5.66 25.01 -17.73
CA GLU A 132 -5.52 26.41 -18.07
C GLU A 132 -6.91 27.04 -17.99
N ALA A 133 -7.11 27.85 -16.95
CA ALA A 133 -8.23 28.75 -16.86
C ALA A 133 -7.97 29.86 -17.89
N ASP A 134 -8.25 29.55 -19.15
CA ASP A 134 -8.50 30.56 -20.16
C ASP A 134 -9.78 31.31 -19.75
N ASP A 135 -9.62 32.63 -19.60
CA ASP A 135 -10.62 33.59 -19.16
C ASP A 135 -11.86 33.58 -20.08
N THR A 136 -12.92 32.84 -19.76
CA THR A 136 -14.29 33.28 -20.10
C THR A 136 -15.37 32.59 -19.25
N LEU A 137 -16.00 33.34 -18.32
CA LEU A 137 -17.34 33.05 -17.79
C LEU A 137 -18.38 33.69 -18.73
N PRO A 138 -19.56 33.04 -18.94
CA PRO A 138 -20.61 33.20 -17.94
C PRO A 138 -21.38 31.92 -17.57
N SER A 139 -21.80 31.95 -16.30
CA SER A 139 -22.86 31.22 -15.61
C SER A 139 -23.97 30.61 -16.48
N ASP A 140 -24.13 29.29 -16.41
CA ASP A 140 -25.45 28.68 -16.20
C ASP A 140 -25.33 27.47 -15.26
N GLY A 141 -26.29 27.37 -14.35
CA GLY A 141 -26.28 26.43 -13.25
C GLY A 141 -26.53 25.01 -13.73
N THR A 142 -25.57 24.13 -13.50
CA THR A 142 -25.77 22.73 -13.12
C THR A 142 -24.45 22.24 -12.57
N VAL A 143 -24.38 22.06 -11.25
CA VAL A 143 -23.30 21.28 -10.63
C VAL A 143 -23.71 19.80 -10.72
N PRO A 144 -23.13 18.99 -11.62
CA PRO A 144 -23.24 17.55 -11.45
C PRO A 144 -22.37 17.15 -10.24
N PRO A 145 -22.85 16.32 -9.29
CA PRO A 145 -21.99 15.76 -8.26
C PRO A 145 -21.03 14.76 -8.91
N ALA A 146 -19.84 15.23 -9.32
CA ALA A 146 -18.74 14.39 -9.73
C ALA A 146 -17.99 13.86 -8.50
N SER A 147 -18.62 12.95 -7.75
CA SER A 147 -17.97 12.15 -6.70
C SER A 147 -18.14 10.65 -6.97
N SER A 148 -17.97 10.25 -8.22
CA SER A 148 -18.17 8.89 -8.69
C SER A 148 -16.88 8.27 -9.23
N LYS A 149 -15.78 8.31 -8.47
CA LYS A 149 -14.58 7.49 -8.82
C LYS A 149 -13.66 7.07 -7.67
N LEU A 150 -14.15 7.02 -6.43
CA LEU A 150 -13.43 6.39 -5.31
C LEU A 150 -13.88 4.95 -5.00
N ARG A 151 -14.90 4.44 -5.70
CA ARG A 151 -15.32 3.03 -5.58
C ARG A 151 -14.38 2.01 -6.23
N GLN A 152 -13.37 2.44 -6.98
CA GLN A 152 -12.47 1.51 -7.69
C GLN A 152 -11.07 1.35 -7.09
N VAL A 153 -10.64 2.18 -6.12
CA VAL A 153 -9.26 2.10 -5.62
C VAL A 153 -9.12 1.14 -4.42
N VAL A 154 -10.15 1.00 -3.59
CA VAL A 154 -10.19 -0.02 -2.51
C VAL A 154 -10.39 -1.45 -3.02
N ALA A 155 -10.79 -1.63 -4.28
CA ALA A 155 -10.99 -2.94 -4.89
C ALA A 155 -9.72 -3.52 -5.57
N TRP A 156 -8.62 -2.76 -5.65
CA TRP A 156 -7.40 -3.18 -6.36
C TRP A 156 -6.24 -3.65 -5.48
N VAL A 157 -6.40 -3.70 -4.15
CA VAL A 157 -5.44 -4.29 -3.18
C VAL A 157 -5.37 -5.83 -3.29
N GLY A 158 -5.60 -6.37 -4.50
CA GLY A 158 -5.78 -7.79 -4.78
C GLY A 158 -5.49 -8.24 -6.23
N VAL A 159 -4.86 -7.43 -7.08
CA VAL A 159 -4.39 -7.91 -8.40
C VAL A 159 -2.87 -7.83 -8.48
N SER A 160 -2.20 -8.72 -7.75
CA SER A 160 -0.87 -9.15 -8.16
C SER A 160 -1.07 -10.00 -9.42
N ARG A 161 -0.76 -9.41 -10.58
CA ARG A 161 -0.52 -10.16 -11.81
C ARG A 161 0.74 -11.00 -11.57
N ALA A 162 0.56 -12.23 -11.09
CA ALA A 162 1.63 -13.20 -11.03
C ALA A 162 2.17 -13.41 -12.46
N PRO A 163 3.48 -13.28 -12.72
CA PRO A 163 4.07 -13.99 -13.85
C PRO A 163 3.97 -15.46 -13.51
N GLN A 164 3.08 -16.16 -14.20
CA GLN A 164 3.12 -17.60 -14.30
C GLN A 164 4.39 -17.93 -15.08
N SER A 165 5.50 -18.07 -14.36
CA SER A 165 6.68 -18.67 -14.96
C SER A 165 6.39 -20.16 -14.99
N CYS A 166 5.90 -20.59 -16.16
CA CYS A 166 5.89 -21.97 -16.59
C CYS A 166 7.23 -22.62 -16.22
N CYS A 167 7.20 -23.59 -15.30
CA CYS A 167 8.20 -24.66 -15.31
C CYS A 167 7.96 -25.49 -16.58
N SER A 168 8.52 -25.02 -17.69
CA SER A 168 8.71 -25.82 -18.89
C SER A 168 10.04 -26.57 -18.73
N MET A 169 9.95 -27.89 -18.70
CA MET A 169 10.90 -28.82 -19.31
C MET A 169 12.38 -28.75 -18.90
N CYS A 170 12.83 -29.78 -18.16
CA CYS A 170 14.18 -30.32 -18.30
C CYS A 170 14.06 -31.81 -18.68
N PRO A 171 14.46 -32.27 -19.88
CA PRO A 171 14.69 -33.68 -20.17
C PRO A 171 16.15 -34.04 -19.83
N GLY A 172 16.37 -35.23 -19.27
CA GLY A 172 17.75 -35.74 -19.12
C GLY A 172 17.93 -36.87 -18.10
N VAL A 173 17.45 -38.07 -18.43
CA VAL A 173 18.18 -39.33 -18.18
C VAL A 173 17.90 -40.30 -19.31
#